data_AF-A0AA38U554-F1
#
_entry.id   AF-A0AA38U554-F1
#
_cell.length_a   1.000
_cell.length_b   1.000
_cell.length_c   1.000
_cell.angle_alpha   90.00
_cell.angle_beta   90.00
_cell.angle_gamma   90.00
#
_symmetry.space_group_name_H-M   'P 1'
#
loop_
_entity.id
_entity.type
_entity.pdbx_description
1 polymer ?
#
loop_
_entity_poly.entity_id
_entity_poly.type
_entity_poly.pdbx_seq_one_letter_code
_entity_poly.pdbx_strand_id
1 'polypeptide(L)'
;MIRIEGRGDGNVESCGLCKREEKEALYWCMECFRGIDFIIELRDISIIVQVGHRTGERCLNPKIIHDFMVIHTNSIHSVHLIEWFQQLLRHRWFPATHLEPRTAATYRVLDTFHVLTLQGKVTTYDFYASLEKLTDNTGVKNLKDHYKAFSRMMKEWRHLKMAKRAGRGNDASRTLAETRAGEMGIACIACPRPGINLPEDWQTVPSSKRYLYWIYFALDACFRLKRRLVLSEKSDPDLDVGGSYFTEDVLFQQYLASVTDQQEMSTCTGLSALDHANTKFSRGYATTGVGLGVCARHEFIQRNGVVDLQKGERYANMDYAFGSFLWHHDPALTKVVSYDIACQWHKNLFRRLKLLPSLVLWDLSLHKLFFAIPKLHIHGHQLSCQLQFSLNWLWGAGRMDGEGVERPWAHLGPIASSTRDSMGPGLRHGTMNDHFGHWNWVKLISLCKRYAHQLSATD
;
A
#
# COMPACT_ATOMS: atom_id res chain seq x y z
N MET A 1 -25.21 8.03 -5.80
CA MET A 1 -25.21 9.29 -5.02
C MET A 1 -24.02 9.24 -4.07
N ILE A 2 -23.01 10.09 -4.35
CA ILE A 2 -21.63 10.02 -3.85
C ILE A 2 -21.40 11.24 -2.94
N ARG A 3 -21.09 10.97 -1.66
CA ARG A 3 -20.36 11.76 -0.65
C ARG A 3 -20.92 11.42 0.72
N ILE A 4 -20.25 10.49 1.42
CA ILE A 4 -20.37 10.36 2.87
C ILE A 4 -18.96 10.54 3.46
N GLU A 5 -18.34 11.66 3.11
CA GLU A 5 -17.45 12.34 4.05
C GLU A 5 -18.32 13.40 4.69
N GLY A 6 -18.93 13.04 5.82
CA GLY A 6 -19.57 14.01 6.68
C GLY A 6 -18.50 15.02 7.09
N ARG A 7 -18.48 16.18 6.42
CA ARG A 7 -18.03 17.44 7.01
C ARG A 7 -18.98 17.73 8.17
N GLY A 8 -18.77 17.04 9.27
CA GLY A 8 -19.24 17.49 10.57
C GLY A 8 -18.31 18.63 10.93
N ASP A 9 -18.73 19.84 10.58
CA ASP A 9 -18.15 21.10 11.02
C ASP A 9 -18.37 21.15 12.53
N GLY A 10 -17.35 20.72 13.28
CA GLY A 10 -17.38 20.68 14.74
C GLY A 10 -16.85 21.98 15.30
N ASN A 11 -17.78 22.79 15.81
CA ASN A 11 -17.65 23.93 16.74
C ASN A 11 -16.71 25.08 16.36
N VAL A 12 -17.29 26.28 16.35
CA VAL A 12 -16.64 27.58 16.19
C VAL A 12 -15.70 27.81 17.38
N GLU A 13 -14.40 27.92 17.12
CA GLU A 13 -13.42 28.36 18.12
C GLU A 13 -13.03 29.82 17.80
N SER A 14 -13.52 30.77 18.60
CA SER A 14 -13.20 32.19 18.39
C SER A 14 -11.84 32.56 18.98
N CYS A 15 -10.98 33.21 18.19
CA CYS A 15 -9.79 33.88 18.73
C CYS A 15 -10.20 35.12 19.54
N GLY A 16 -9.80 35.16 20.82
CA GLY A 16 -10.13 36.26 21.76
C GLY A 16 -9.56 37.64 21.39
N LEU A 17 -8.61 37.72 20.46
CA LEU A 17 -7.96 38.96 20.04
C LEU A 17 -8.55 39.55 18.76
N CYS A 18 -8.92 38.73 17.77
CA CYS A 18 -9.35 39.23 16.47
C CYS A 18 -10.87 39.26 16.24
N LYS A 19 -11.68 38.66 17.14
CA LYS A 19 -13.15 38.57 17.02
C LYS A 19 -13.65 38.14 15.63
N ARG A 20 -12.82 37.47 14.82
CA ARG A 20 -13.25 36.90 13.54
C ARG A 20 -13.91 35.57 13.82
N GLU A 21 -15.16 35.44 13.40
CA GLU A 21 -15.86 34.17 13.35
C GLU A 21 -15.33 33.34 12.18
N GLU A 22 -14.13 32.78 12.32
CA GLU A 22 -13.68 31.73 11.41
C GLU A 22 -14.20 30.38 11.94
N LYS A 23 -14.83 29.61 11.06
CA LYS A 23 -15.46 28.31 11.36
C LYS A 23 -14.44 27.18 11.62
N GLU A 24 -13.18 27.50 11.87
CA GLU A 24 -12.10 26.52 12.07
C GLU A 24 -11.25 26.88 13.32
N ALA A 25 -10.66 25.84 13.92
CA ALA A 25 -9.97 25.86 15.20
C ALA A 25 -8.91 26.96 15.38
N LEU A 26 -8.63 27.34 16.64
CA LEU A 26 -7.74 28.42 17.14
C LEU A 26 -6.36 28.56 16.45
N TYR A 27 -5.90 27.52 15.75
CA TYR A 27 -4.60 27.43 15.09
C TYR A 27 -4.46 28.31 13.84
N TRP A 28 -5.55 28.87 13.29
CA TRP A 28 -5.50 29.72 12.09
C TRP A 28 -5.12 31.17 12.35
N CYS A 29 -5.20 31.63 13.60
CA CYS A 29 -4.89 33.01 13.93
C CYS A 29 -3.38 33.29 14.07
N MET A 30 -2.51 32.69 13.23
CA MET A 30 -1.11 33.15 13.12
C MET A 30 -0.97 34.38 12.21
N GLU A 31 -1.93 34.64 11.31
CA GLU A 31 -1.87 35.85 10.46
C GLU A 31 -2.16 37.15 11.22
N CYS A 32 -2.89 37.12 12.35
CA CYS A 32 -3.06 38.31 13.20
C CYS A 32 -1.80 38.68 14.00
N PHE A 33 -0.78 37.83 14.04
CA PHE A 33 0.48 38.08 14.75
C PHE A 33 1.60 38.60 13.85
N ARG A 34 1.39 38.79 12.53
CA ARG A 34 2.40 39.31 11.59
C ARG A 34 2.81 40.78 11.81
N GLY A 35 2.28 41.45 12.84
CA GLY A 35 2.70 42.80 13.24
C GLY A 35 3.80 42.85 14.30
N ILE A 36 4.27 41.70 14.79
CA ILE A 36 5.30 41.61 15.84
C ILE A 36 6.30 40.53 15.41
N ASP A 37 7.59 40.86 15.36
CA ASP A 37 8.70 40.04 14.84
C ASP A 37 9.02 38.75 15.63
N PHE A 38 8.07 38.18 16.39
CA PHE A 38 8.26 36.99 17.21
C PHE A 38 7.15 35.95 16.98
N ILE A 39 7.53 34.72 16.60
CA ILE A 39 6.64 33.54 16.61
C ILE A 39 6.40 33.13 18.07
N ILE A 40 5.29 33.59 18.66
CA ILE A 40 4.85 33.26 20.02
C ILE A 40 4.25 31.84 20.03
N GLU A 41 4.69 30.96 20.95
CA GLU A 41 4.07 29.64 21.09
C GLU A 41 2.75 29.72 21.88
N LEU A 42 1.78 28.86 21.57
CA LEU A 42 0.48 28.85 22.26
C LEU A 42 0.59 28.62 23.77
N ARG A 43 1.63 27.88 24.21
CA ARG A 43 1.96 27.74 25.65
C ARG A 43 2.36 29.07 26.29
N ASP A 44 3.08 29.94 25.58
CA ASP A 44 3.68 31.16 26.14
C ASP A 44 2.59 32.22 26.39
N ILE A 45 1.43 32.06 25.75
CA ILE A 45 0.19 32.80 26.00
C ILE A 45 -0.80 32.03 26.88
N SER A 46 -0.35 30.97 27.58
CA SER A 46 -1.13 30.18 28.55
C SER A 46 -2.42 29.56 28.00
N ILE A 47 -2.47 29.19 26.72
CA ILE A 47 -3.64 28.52 26.15
C ILE A 47 -3.77 27.10 26.72
N ILE A 48 -4.90 26.86 27.37
CA ILE A 48 -5.34 25.55 27.83
C ILE A 48 -6.41 25.03 26.86
N VAL A 49 -6.12 23.91 26.20
CA VAL A 49 -7.10 23.20 25.38
C VAL A 49 -7.85 22.21 26.26
N GLN A 50 -9.16 22.36 26.33
CA GLN A 50 -10.03 21.42 27.04
C GLN A 50 -10.78 20.56 26.02
N VAL A 51 -10.46 19.28 25.97
CA VAL A 51 -11.14 18.33 25.06
C VAL A 51 -12.33 17.66 25.76
N GLY A 52 -13.31 17.23 24.96
CA GLY A 52 -14.47 16.46 25.44
C GLY A 52 -15.58 17.25 26.15
N HIS A 53 -15.51 18.58 26.16
CA HIS A 53 -16.53 19.48 26.73
C HIS A 53 -16.98 20.51 25.69
N ARG A 54 -18.17 21.11 25.86
CA ARG A 54 -18.61 22.21 24.99
C ARG A 54 -17.89 23.50 25.38
N THR A 55 -17.84 24.44 24.45
CA THR A 55 -17.29 25.78 24.68
C THR A 55 -17.97 26.42 25.90
N GLY A 56 -17.16 26.85 26.88
CA GLY A 56 -17.63 27.48 28.12
C GLY A 56 -17.94 26.53 29.28
N GLU A 57 -17.99 25.21 29.05
CA GLU A 57 -18.15 24.23 30.13
C GLU A 57 -16.83 24.01 30.87
N ARG A 58 -16.87 23.92 32.20
CA ARG A 58 -15.70 23.62 33.03
C ARG A 58 -15.65 22.12 33.36
N CYS A 59 -14.45 21.54 33.27
CA CYS A 59 -14.25 20.16 33.71
C CYS A 59 -14.32 20.08 35.23
N LEU A 60 -15.15 19.18 35.77
CA LEU A 60 -15.30 18.97 37.21
C LEU A 60 -14.11 18.24 37.84
N ASN A 61 -13.31 17.52 37.04
CA ASN A 61 -12.11 16.80 37.48
C ASN A 61 -10.97 16.97 36.46
N PRO A 62 -10.34 18.16 36.38
CA PRO A 62 -9.36 18.46 35.34
C PRO A 62 -8.04 17.73 35.62
N LYS A 63 -7.63 16.82 34.73
CA LYS A 63 -6.27 16.30 34.67
C LYS A 63 -5.49 17.10 33.64
N ILE A 64 -4.64 18.01 34.11
CA ILE A 64 -3.84 18.87 33.23
C ILE A 64 -2.56 18.15 32.82
N ILE A 65 -2.31 18.11 31.52
CA ILE A 65 -1.07 17.66 30.90
C ILE A 65 -0.35 18.91 30.41
N HIS A 66 0.81 19.19 30.99
CA HIS A 66 1.69 20.26 30.53
C HIS A 66 2.55 19.80 29.36
N ASP A 67 2.91 20.75 28.49
CA ASP A 67 3.75 20.56 27.31
C ASP A 67 3.26 19.45 26.37
N PHE A 68 1.95 19.43 26.12
CA PHE A 68 1.37 18.51 25.16
C PHE A 68 1.66 18.98 23.74
N MET A 69 2.24 18.10 22.92
CA MET A 69 2.67 18.45 21.57
C MET A 69 1.58 18.12 20.54
N VAL A 70 1.18 19.10 19.75
CA VAL A 70 0.18 18.95 18.69
C VAL A 70 0.83 19.22 17.34
N ILE A 71 0.92 18.18 16.51
CA ILE A 71 1.41 18.29 15.13
C ILE A 71 0.24 18.70 14.25
N HIS A 72 0.34 19.88 13.64
CA HIS A 72 -0.67 20.41 12.72
C HIS A 72 -0.05 20.74 11.35
N THR A 73 -0.88 21.06 10.36
CA THR A 73 -0.45 21.34 8.99
C THR A 73 0.35 22.64 8.86
N ASN A 74 0.21 23.56 9.82
CA ASN A 74 0.86 24.86 9.79
C ASN A 74 2.10 24.96 10.67
N SER A 75 2.23 24.13 11.70
CA SER A 75 3.33 24.14 12.68
C SER A 75 3.18 22.97 13.66
N ILE A 76 4.22 22.74 14.45
CA ILE A 76 4.21 21.91 15.65
C ILE A 76 3.97 22.83 16.85
N HIS A 77 2.91 22.56 17.62
CA HIS A 77 2.47 23.43 18.71
C HIS A 77 2.67 22.75 20.07
N SER A 78 3.10 23.52 21.08
CA SER A 78 3.04 23.10 22.49
C SER A 78 1.85 23.75 23.17
N VAL A 79 1.01 22.95 23.86
CA VAL A 79 -0.20 23.40 24.56
C VAL A 79 -0.33 22.76 25.94
N HIS A 80 -1.12 23.36 26.83
CA HIS A 80 -1.64 22.67 28.01
C HIS A 80 -2.95 21.97 27.67
N LEU A 81 -3.12 20.72 28.09
CA LEU A 81 -4.28 19.91 27.71
C LEU A 81 -5.01 19.35 28.92
N ILE A 82 -6.34 19.36 28.93
CA ILE A 82 -7.18 18.67 29.92
C ILE A 82 -7.87 17.48 29.23
N GLU A 83 -7.54 16.24 29.60
CA GLU A 83 -7.84 15.07 28.75
C GLU A 83 -8.23 13.75 29.45
N TRP A 84 -9.02 12.96 28.71
CA TRP A 84 -8.97 11.48 28.63
C TRP A 84 -8.79 10.98 27.17
N PHE A 85 -8.03 9.89 26.88
CA PHE A 85 -7.60 9.51 25.51
C PHE A 85 -8.69 9.45 24.42
N GLN A 86 -9.88 8.94 24.77
CA GLN A 86 -11.00 8.87 23.82
C GLN A 86 -11.47 10.25 23.37
N GLN A 87 -11.27 11.27 24.20
CA GLN A 87 -11.63 12.65 23.89
C GLN A 87 -10.72 13.23 22.81
N LEU A 88 -9.44 12.85 22.73
CA LEU A 88 -8.55 13.24 21.62
C LEU A 88 -9.10 12.74 20.28
N LEU A 89 -9.43 11.45 20.19
CA LEU A 89 -9.95 10.87 18.96
C LEU A 89 -11.30 11.51 18.55
N ARG A 90 -12.19 11.78 19.52
CA ARG A 90 -13.44 12.53 19.29
C ARG A 90 -13.17 13.97 18.81
N HIS A 91 -12.11 14.58 19.30
CA HIS A 91 -11.62 15.89 18.89
C HIS A 91 -10.73 15.84 17.62
N ARG A 92 -10.68 14.68 16.94
CA ARG A 92 -9.90 14.45 15.70
C ARG A 92 -8.40 14.68 15.87
N TRP A 93 -7.89 14.41 17.06
CA TRP A 93 -6.47 14.33 17.35
C TRP A 93 -6.10 12.86 17.52
N PHE A 94 -5.21 12.40 16.66
CA PHE A 94 -4.70 11.04 16.70
C PHE A 94 -3.49 11.01 17.63
N PRO A 95 -3.55 10.28 18.76
CA PRO A 95 -2.45 10.27 19.71
C PRO A 95 -1.31 9.36 19.25
N ALA A 96 -0.07 9.70 19.61
CA ALA A 96 1.12 8.89 19.31
C ALA A 96 1.28 7.65 20.21
N THR A 97 0.56 7.61 21.33
CA THR A 97 0.49 6.51 22.30
C THR A 97 -0.93 6.44 22.88
N HIS A 98 -1.37 5.25 23.29
CA HIS A 98 -2.76 5.04 23.74
C HIS A 98 -2.96 5.07 25.26
N LEU A 99 -1.89 4.91 26.05
CA LEU A 99 -1.97 4.88 27.52
C LEU A 99 -1.83 6.28 28.12
N GLU A 100 -0.72 6.96 27.80
CA GLU A 100 -0.41 8.31 28.28
C GLU A 100 0.10 9.15 27.11
N PRO A 101 -0.80 9.74 26.30
CA PRO A 101 -0.40 10.58 25.19
C PRO A 101 0.26 11.87 25.68
N ARG A 102 1.42 12.18 25.08
CA ARG A 102 2.11 13.48 25.20
C ARG A 102 2.26 14.19 23.86
N THR A 103 1.87 13.51 22.78
CA THR A 103 1.93 14.01 21.42
C THR A 103 0.72 13.49 20.65
N ALA A 104 0.08 14.35 19.89
CA ALA A 104 -0.94 13.97 18.93
C ALA A 104 -0.73 14.69 17.59
N ALA A 105 -1.18 14.07 16.51
CA ALA A 105 -1.32 14.70 15.21
C ALA A 105 -2.79 14.96 14.94
N THR A 106 -3.12 16.14 14.44
CA THR A 106 -4.47 16.41 13.94
C THR A 106 -4.80 15.49 12.76
N TYR A 107 -6.06 15.06 12.61
CA TYR A 107 -6.47 14.26 11.44
C TYR A 107 -6.14 14.99 10.13
N ARG A 108 -6.23 16.33 10.13
CA ARG A 108 -5.89 17.16 8.97
C ARG A 108 -4.43 16.98 8.52
N VAL A 109 -3.46 16.94 9.43
CA VAL A 109 -2.05 16.73 9.04
C VAL A 109 -1.79 15.31 8.55
N LEU A 110 -2.43 14.31 9.17
CA LEU A 110 -2.33 12.92 8.73
C LEU A 110 -2.96 12.71 7.34
N ASP A 111 -4.16 13.24 7.09
CA ASP A 111 -4.81 13.20 5.78
C ASP A 111 -4.00 13.94 4.71
N THR A 112 -3.49 15.15 5.04
CA THR A 112 -2.68 15.95 4.12
C THR A 112 -1.42 15.19 3.71
N PHE A 113 -0.68 14.66 4.68
CA PHE A 113 0.50 13.86 4.40
C PHE A 113 0.16 12.56 3.65
N HIS A 114 -0.93 11.89 4.01
CA HIS A 114 -1.35 10.65 3.35
C HIS A 114 -1.61 10.86 1.86
N VAL A 115 -2.23 11.97 1.46
CA VAL A 115 -2.40 12.31 0.05
C VAL A 115 -1.06 12.64 -0.62
N LEU A 116 -0.23 13.46 0.02
CA LEU A 116 1.06 13.89 -0.54
C LEU A 116 2.04 12.72 -0.71
N THR A 117 2.07 11.77 0.22
CA THR A 117 2.90 10.58 0.09
C THR A 117 2.37 9.70 -1.04
N LEU A 118 1.06 9.45 -1.13
CA LEU A 118 0.49 8.58 -2.16
C LEU A 118 0.62 9.15 -3.57
N GLN A 119 0.35 10.45 -3.76
CA GLN A 119 0.37 11.11 -5.07
C GLN A 119 1.76 11.63 -5.44
N GLY A 120 2.38 12.40 -4.54
CA GLY A 120 3.65 13.09 -4.76
C GLY A 120 4.89 12.29 -4.35
N LYS A 121 4.71 11.12 -3.72
CA LYS A 121 5.80 10.26 -3.22
C LYS A 121 6.69 10.99 -2.20
N VAL A 122 6.12 11.98 -1.53
CA VAL A 122 6.78 12.73 -0.45
C VAL A 122 7.09 11.77 0.69
N THR A 123 8.34 11.78 1.14
CA THR A 123 8.79 10.94 2.24
C THR A 123 8.27 11.49 3.57
N THR A 124 8.11 10.62 4.57
CA THR A 124 7.73 11.06 5.93
C THR A 124 8.75 12.06 6.48
N TYR A 125 10.03 11.85 6.19
CA TYR A 125 11.12 12.72 6.63
C TYR A 125 10.99 14.12 6.03
N ASP A 126 10.87 14.24 4.71
CA ASP A 126 10.80 15.55 4.05
C ASP A 126 9.56 16.33 4.46
N PHE A 127 8.42 15.63 4.63
CA PHE A 127 7.19 16.26 5.10
C PHE A 127 7.33 16.77 6.53
N TYR A 128 7.85 15.94 7.44
CA TYR A 128 8.03 16.33 8.84
C TYR A 128 9.07 17.45 9.00
N ALA A 129 10.22 17.37 8.30
CA ALA A 129 11.22 18.43 8.28
C ALA A 129 10.66 19.76 7.71
N SER A 130 9.69 19.69 6.79
CA SER A 130 8.97 20.87 6.32
C SER A 130 8.10 21.49 7.44
N LEU A 131 7.44 20.67 8.27
CA LEU A 131 6.71 21.15 9.44
C LEU A 131 7.62 21.79 10.49
N GLU A 132 8.81 21.23 10.71
CA GLU A 132 9.82 21.83 11.60
C GLU A 132 10.23 23.21 11.08
N LYS A 133 10.49 23.35 9.78
CA LYS A 133 10.81 24.65 9.17
C LYS A 133 9.64 25.65 9.22
N LEU A 134 8.40 25.18 9.14
CA LEU A 134 7.23 26.05 9.34
C LEU A 134 7.10 26.51 10.79
N THR A 135 7.57 25.69 11.74
CA THR A 135 7.58 26.00 13.17
C THR A 135 8.68 27.00 13.52
N ASP A 136 9.89 26.73 13.02
CA ASP A 136 11.05 27.62 13.11
C ASP A 136 12.00 27.36 11.94
N ASN A 137 12.10 28.34 11.03
CA ASN A 137 13.04 28.29 9.91
C ASN A 137 14.40 28.92 10.23
N THR A 138 14.55 29.53 11.41
CA THR A 138 15.79 30.21 11.82
C THR A 138 16.79 29.27 12.50
N GLY A 139 16.30 28.14 13.04
CA GLY A 139 17.10 27.19 13.80
C GLY A 139 17.51 27.69 15.19
N VAL A 140 16.92 28.79 15.65
CA VAL A 140 17.20 29.41 16.94
C VAL A 140 16.47 28.66 18.06
N LYS A 141 15.28 28.10 17.78
CA LYS A 141 14.54 27.26 18.72
C LYS A 141 15.09 25.83 18.69
N ASN A 142 15.42 25.31 19.86
CA ASN A 142 15.71 23.89 20.01
C ASN A 142 14.39 23.08 20.03
N LEU A 143 13.87 22.76 18.84
CA LEU A 143 12.68 21.94 18.70
C LEU A 143 12.99 20.49 19.08
N LYS A 144 12.18 19.90 19.97
CA LYS A 144 12.27 18.47 20.26
C LYS A 144 11.84 17.67 19.02
N ASP A 145 12.62 16.66 18.68
CA ASP A 145 12.30 15.76 17.57
C ASP A 145 11.12 14.85 17.93
N HIS A 146 10.01 15.00 17.21
CA HIS A 146 8.82 14.16 17.26
C HIS A 146 8.59 13.34 15.98
N TYR A 147 9.60 13.22 15.11
CA TYR A 147 9.54 12.47 13.85
C TYR A 147 9.12 11.01 14.06
N LYS A 148 9.68 10.34 15.07
CA LYS A 148 9.32 8.94 15.39
C LYS A 148 7.87 8.80 15.83
N ALA A 149 7.36 9.78 16.58
CA ALA A 149 5.96 9.82 16.99
C ALA A 149 5.03 10.01 15.77
N PHE A 150 5.37 10.95 14.88
CA PHE A 150 4.65 11.17 13.63
C PHE A 150 4.66 9.92 12.74
N SER A 151 5.83 9.30 12.57
CA SER A 151 5.99 8.07 11.78
C SER A 151 5.14 6.91 12.31
N ARG A 152 5.05 6.75 13.64
CA ARG A 152 4.17 5.75 14.27
C ARG A 152 2.70 6.04 13.98
N MET A 153 2.25 7.27 14.21
CA MET A 153 0.86 7.67 13.92
C MET A 153 0.53 7.42 12.46
N MET A 154 1.44 7.72 11.53
CA MET A 154 1.24 7.45 10.11
C MET A 154 1.19 5.96 9.75
N LYS A 155 2.00 5.13 10.42
CA LYS A 155 1.93 3.66 10.27
C LYS A 155 0.54 3.14 10.64
N GLU A 156 0.03 3.54 11.80
CA GLU A 156 -1.29 3.15 12.28
C GLU A 156 -2.42 3.73 11.40
N TRP A 157 -2.29 5.01 11.02
CA TRP A 157 -3.24 5.70 10.16
C TRP A 157 -3.46 5.00 8.81
N ARG A 158 -2.37 4.62 8.13
CA ARG A 158 -2.42 3.90 6.85
C ARG A 158 -3.15 2.57 6.99
N HIS A 159 -2.80 1.79 8.01
CA HIS A 159 -3.45 0.51 8.30
C HIS A 159 -4.96 0.68 8.55
N LEU A 160 -5.35 1.66 9.38
CA LEU A 160 -6.77 1.96 9.64
C LEU A 160 -7.52 2.41 8.38
N LYS A 161 -6.90 3.21 7.51
CA LYS A 161 -7.50 3.63 6.23
C LYS A 161 -7.69 2.45 5.28
N MET A 162 -6.73 1.53 5.21
CA MET A 162 -6.87 0.28 4.46
C MET A 162 -8.01 -0.58 5.01
N ALA A 163 -8.03 -0.82 6.32
CA ALA A 163 -9.08 -1.58 7.00
C ALA A 163 -10.48 -0.98 6.78
N LYS A 164 -10.60 0.35 6.87
CA LYS A 164 -11.86 1.06 6.60
C LYS A 164 -12.29 0.89 5.14
N ARG A 165 -11.36 1.02 4.19
CA ARG A 165 -11.65 0.88 2.75
C ARG A 165 -12.12 -0.53 2.40
N ALA A 166 -11.55 -1.54 3.05
CA ALA A 166 -11.93 -2.94 2.89
C ALA A 166 -13.21 -3.34 3.62
N GLY A 167 -13.78 -2.45 4.45
CA GLY A 167 -14.92 -2.77 5.30
C GLY A 167 -14.58 -3.52 6.59
N ARG A 168 -13.33 -3.95 6.78
CA ARG A 168 -12.84 -4.61 8.01
C ARG A 168 -12.98 -3.75 9.27
N GLY A 169 -12.87 -2.43 9.12
CA GLY A 169 -13.00 -1.50 10.24
C GLY A 169 -14.41 -1.38 10.82
N ASN A 170 -15.44 -1.88 10.11
CA ASN A 170 -16.85 -1.83 10.54
C ASN A 170 -17.50 -3.23 10.54
N ASP A 171 -16.70 -4.31 10.49
CA ASP A 171 -17.26 -5.67 10.55
C ASP A 171 -17.74 -5.95 11.98
N ALA A 172 -19.05 -6.17 12.13
CA ALA A 172 -19.68 -6.49 13.40
C ALA A 172 -19.45 -7.95 13.86
N SER A 173 -19.04 -8.82 12.95
CA SER A 173 -18.92 -10.27 13.20
C SER A 173 -17.50 -10.69 13.55
N ARG A 174 -16.49 -10.07 12.92
CA ARG A 174 -15.07 -10.38 13.12
C ARG A 174 -14.29 -9.12 13.44
N THR A 175 -13.38 -9.23 14.39
CA THR A 175 -12.44 -8.17 14.75
C THR A 175 -11.45 -7.89 13.61
N LEU A 176 -10.72 -6.78 13.73
CA LEU A 176 -9.65 -6.45 12.79
C LEU A 176 -8.51 -7.47 12.82
N ALA A 177 -8.23 -8.08 13.98
CA ALA A 177 -7.22 -9.13 14.14
C ALA A 177 -7.59 -10.45 13.42
N GLU A 178 -8.88 -10.67 13.13
CA GLU A 178 -9.40 -11.84 12.40
C GLU A 178 -9.53 -11.59 10.89
N THR A 179 -8.87 -10.55 10.39
CA THR A 179 -8.75 -10.27 8.96
C THR A 179 -7.95 -11.37 8.29
N ARG A 180 -8.50 -11.96 7.23
CA ARG A 180 -7.86 -13.07 6.49
C ARG A 180 -6.90 -12.54 5.44
N ALA A 181 -6.07 -13.45 4.94
CA ALA A 181 -5.14 -13.21 3.84
C ALA A 181 -5.81 -12.46 2.68
N GLY A 182 -5.26 -11.31 2.32
CA GLY A 182 -5.69 -10.49 1.20
C GLY A 182 -7.04 -9.79 1.36
N GLU A 183 -7.73 -9.94 2.49
CA GLU A 183 -9.09 -9.40 2.68
C GLU A 183 -9.14 -7.86 2.62
N MET A 184 -8.03 -7.18 2.92
CA MET A 184 -7.91 -5.72 2.80
C MET A 184 -7.46 -5.21 1.42
N GLY A 185 -7.09 -6.10 0.51
CA GLY A 185 -6.69 -5.73 -0.84
C GLY A 185 -7.88 -5.46 -1.76
N ILE A 186 -7.76 -4.44 -2.62
CA ILE A 186 -8.81 -4.06 -3.57
C ILE A 186 -8.74 -4.99 -4.78
N ALA A 187 -9.78 -5.82 -4.95
CA ALA A 187 -9.91 -6.71 -6.11
C ALA A 187 -10.30 -5.93 -7.37
N CYS A 188 -9.87 -6.43 -8.53
CA CYS A 188 -10.30 -5.90 -9.82
C CYS A 188 -11.79 -6.20 -10.07
N ILE A 189 -12.56 -5.17 -10.39
CA ILE A 189 -14.01 -5.30 -10.71
C ILE A 189 -14.28 -5.80 -12.13
N ALA A 190 -13.30 -5.69 -13.02
CA ALA A 190 -13.45 -6.04 -14.44
C ALA A 190 -12.86 -7.43 -14.77
N CYS A 191 -12.07 -8.02 -13.87
CA CYS A 191 -11.65 -9.41 -14.04
C CYS A 191 -12.84 -10.36 -13.80
N PRO A 192 -12.95 -11.45 -14.58
CA PRO A 192 -13.93 -12.53 -14.36
C PRO A 192 -14.00 -13.01 -12.91
N ARG A 193 -15.19 -12.96 -12.31
CA ARG A 193 -15.48 -13.38 -10.93
C ARG A 193 -16.84 -14.09 -10.88
N PRO A 194 -16.86 -15.42 -10.68
CA PRO A 194 -18.09 -16.19 -10.57
C PRO A 194 -18.99 -15.64 -9.44
N GLY A 195 -20.30 -15.61 -9.69
CA GLY A 195 -21.29 -15.06 -8.75
C GLY A 195 -21.26 -13.54 -8.57
N ILE A 196 -20.41 -12.81 -9.30
CA ILE A 196 -20.30 -11.35 -9.19
C ILE A 196 -20.51 -10.67 -10.54
N ASN A 197 -19.71 -11.00 -11.54
CA ASN A 197 -19.76 -10.34 -12.85
C ASN A 197 -19.70 -11.32 -14.04
N LEU A 198 -19.88 -12.62 -13.76
CA LEU A 198 -20.02 -13.65 -14.78
C LEU A 198 -21.48 -14.11 -14.86
N PRO A 199 -22.00 -14.39 -16.08
CA PRO A 199 -23.29 -15.06 -16.26
C PRO A 199 -23.32 -16.43 -15.57
N GLU A 200 -24.47 -16.92 -15.14
CA GLU A 200 -24.58 -18.23 -14.46
C GLU A 200 -24.12 -19.40 -15.34
N ASP A 201 -24.32 -19.30 -16.65
CA ASP A 201 -24.00 -20.33 -17.64
C ASP A 201 -22.54 -20.26 -18.16
N TRP A 202 -21.69 -19.43 -17.55
CA TRP A 202 -20.33 -19.14 -18.03
C TRP A 202 -19.45 -20.38 -18.22
N GLN A 203 -19.69 -21.46 -17.47
CA GLN A 203 -18.95 -22.73 -17.57
C GLN A 203 -19.39 -23.58 -18.78
N THR A 204 -20.64 -23.44 -19.19
CA THR A 204 -21.27 -24.25 -20.25
C THR A 204 -21.13 -23.63 -21.63
N VAL A 205 -20.57 -22.42 -21.74
CA VAL A 205 -20.39 -21.75 -23.03
C VAL A 205 -19.54 -22.59 -23.99
N PRO A 206 -19.82 -22.53 -25.30
CA PRO A 206 -19.02 -23.23 -26.30
C PRO A 206 -17.54 -22.92 -26.17
N SER A 207 -16.68 -23.92 -26.41
CA SER A 207 -15.22 -23.78 -26.31
C SER A 207 -14.68 -22.59 -27.10
N SER A 208 -15.30 -22.26 -28.24
CA SER A 208 -14.96 -21.11 -29.09
C SER A 208 -15.23 -19.75 -28.45
N LYS A 209 -16.02 -19.65 -27.37
CA LYS A 209 -16.34 -18.41 -26.65
C LYS A 209 -15.73 -18.32 -25.26
N ARG A 210 -15.13 -19.39 -24.74
CA ARG A 210 -14.53 -19.42 -23.38
C ARG A 210 -13.48 -18.33 -23.15
N TYR A 211 -12.82 -17.85 -24.21
CA TYR A 211 -11.83 -16.76 -24.14
C TYR A 211 -12.38 -15.45 -23.57
N LEU A 212 -13.69 -15.24 -23.63
CA LEU A 212 -14.36 -14.07 -23.07
C LEU A 212 -14.20 -13.98 -21.54
N TYR A 213 -14.02 -15.12 -20.88
CA TYR A 213 -13.91 -15.23 -19.42
C TYR A 213 -12.49 -15.55 -18.95
N TRP A 214 -11.49 -15.44 -19.82
CA TRP A 214 -10.11 -15.68 -19.42
C TRP A 214 -9.59 -14.55 -18.53
N ILE A 215 -8.80 -14.93 -17.51
CA ILE A 215 -8.06 -13.99 -16.68
C ILE A 215 -6.63 -13.91 -17.20
N TYR A 216 -6.07 -12.71 -17.21
CA TYR A 216 -4.70 -12.47 -17.64
C TYR A 216 -3.92 -11.91 -16.47
N PHE A 217 -2.79 -12.54 -16.17
CA PHE A 217 -1.84 -12.11 -15.16
C PHE A 217 -0.54 -11.68 -15.81
N ALA A 218 0.14 -10.72 -15.21
CA ALA A 218 1.52 -10.38 -15.52
C ALA A 218 2.34 -10.47 -14.24
N LEU A 219 3.49 -11.14 -14.33
CA LEU A 219 4.47 -11.30 -13.26
C LEU A 219 5.75 -10.58 -13.65
N ASP A 220 6.37 -9.91 -12.69
CA ASP A 220 7.69 -9.31 -12.85
C ASP A 220 8.34 -9.02 -11.48
N ALA A 221 9.65 -8.79 -11.48
CA ALA A 221 10.45 -8.42 -10.32
C ALA A 221 11.14 -7.05 -10.47
N CYS A 222 10.91 -6.16 -9.51
CA CYS A 222 11.58 -4.87 -9.44
C CYS A 222 12.78 -4.90 -8.48
N PHE A 223 14.00 -4.78 -9.01
CA PHE A 223 15.26 -4.74 -8.23
C PHE A 223 15.62 -3.35 -7.68
N ARG A 224 14.79 -2.33 -7.90
CA ARG A 224 15.01 -0.98 -7.37
C ARG A 224 14.46 -0.81 -5.95
N LEU A 225 13.40 -1.56 -5.61
CA LEU A 225 12.68 -1.49 -4.32
C LEU A 225 13.41 -2.25 -3.19
N LYS A 226 14.67 -1.90 -2.97
CA LYS A 226 15.55 -2.52 -1.99
C LYS A 226 15.20 -2.09 -0.56
N ARG A 227 15.68 -2.84 0.43
CA ARG A 227 15.68 -2.49 1.86
C ARG A 227 17.00 -2.89 2.52
N ARG A 228 17.67 -1.93 3.17
CA ARG A 228 18.88 -2.19 3.96
C ARG A 228 18.56 -2.96 5.24
N LEU A 229 19.54 -3.71 5.73
CA LEU A 229 19.45 -4.43 6.99
C LEU A 229 19.65 -3.47 8.18
N VAL A 230 18.62 -2.68 8.52
CA VAL A 230 18.68 -1.64 9.57
C VAL A 230 17.89 -2.00 10.83
N LEU A 231 16.73 -2.65 10.68
CA LEU A 231 15.83 -3.01 11.78
C LEU A 231 15.33 -4.46 11.64
N SER A 232 14.87 -5.03 12.75
CA SER A 232 14.30 -6.38 12.83
C SER A 232 12.77 -6.36 12.94
N GLU A 233 12.12 -7.47 12.59
CA GLU A 233 10.66 -7.66 12.77
C GLU A 233 10.21 -7.40 14.22
N LYS A 234 11.02 -7.81 15.21
CA LYS A 234 10.73 -7.58 16.62
C LYS A 234 10.65 -6.08 16.96
N SER A 235 11.47 -5.26 16.31
CA SER A 235 11.51 -3.81 16.53
C SER A 235 10.48 -3.03 15.71
N ASP A 236 10.11 -3.54 14.54
CA ASP A 236 9.17 -2.90 13.62
C ASP A 236 8.28 -3.96 12.96
N PRO A 237 7.30 -4.51 13.69
CA PRO A 237 6.44 -5.58 13.19
C PRO A 237 5.46 -5.05 12.14
N ASP A 238 5.13 -5.86 11.14
CA ASP A 238 4.04 -5.55 10.22
C ASP A 238 2.68 -5.59 10.94
N LEU A 239 1.79 -4.65 10.61
CA LEU A 239 0.42 -4.60 11.12
C LEU A 239 -0.56 -5.37 10.23
N ASP A 240 -0.22 -5.58 8.96
CA ASP A 240 -1.09 -6.21 7.96
C ASP A 240 -0.85 -7.73 7.87
N VAL A 241 0.41 -8.18 7.96
CA VAL A 241 0.83 -9.61 7.99
C VAL A 241 0.10 -10.46 6.94
N GLY A 242 0.15 -10.01 5.68
CA GLY A 242 -0.53 -10.70 4.57
C GLY A 242 -2.02 -10.36 4.42
N GLY A 243 -2.56 -9.44 5.21
CA GLY A 243 -3.95 -9.00 5.09
C GLY A 243 -4.30 -8.25 3.79
N SER A 244 -3.31 -7.79 2.99
CA SER A 244 -3.56 -7.04 1.75
C SER A 244 -2.83 -7.56 0.49
N TYR A 245 -1.68 -6.99 0.12
CA TYR A 245 -1.00 -7.30 -1.15
C TYR A 245 0.26 -8.13 -0.97
N PHE A 246 1.06 -7.85 0.06
CA PHE A 246 2.12 -8.77 0.47
C PHE A 246 1.55 -10.11 0.92
N THR A 247 2.35 -11.16 0.79
CA THR A 247 2.08 -12.48 1.37
C THR A 247 2.38 -12.50 2.88
N GLU A 248 2.03 -13.59 3.54
CA GLU A 248 2.32 -13.84 4.94
C GLU A 248 3.83 -14.05 5.15
N ASP A 249 4.52 -13.03 5.68
CA ASP A 249 5.98 -13.03 5.74
C ASP A 249 6.55 -14.24 6.50
N VAL A 250 5.99 -14.61 7.65
CA VAL A 250 6.50 -15.74 8.46
C VAL A 250 6.48 -17.06 7.69
N LEU A 251 5.35 -17.38 7.05
CA LEU A 251 5.20 -18.63 6.29
C LEU A 251 6.03 -18.59 5.00
N PHE A 252 6.14 -17.41 4.39
CA PHE A 252 7.00 -17.20 3.23
C PHE A 252 8.47 -17.43 3.57
N GLN A 253 9.00 -16.84 4.65
CA GLN A 253 10.39 -17.05 5.08
C GLN A 253 10.66 -18.51 5.44
N GLN A 254 9.73 -19.19 6.11
CA GLN A 254 9.85 -20.63 6.42
C GLN A 254 9.94 -21.47 5.14
N TYR A 255 9.10 -21.17 4.15
CA TYR A 255 9.17 -21.82 2.84
C TYR A 255 10.52 -21.55 2.17
N LEU A 256 10.96 -20.30 2.10
CA LEU A 256 12.24 -19.95 1.49
C LEU A 256 13.44 -20.64 2.16
N ALA A 257 13.39 -20.87 3.46
CA ALA A 257 14.42 -21.59 4.20
C ALA A 257 14.44 -23.11 3.88
N SER A 258 13.30 -23.66 3.48
CA SER A 258 13.19 -25.07 3.07
C SER A 258 13.68 -25.33 1.64
N VAL A 259 13.71 -24.30 0.79
CA VAL A 259 14.12 -24.44 -0.62
C VAL A 259 15.64 -24.27 -0.72
N THR A 260 16.33 -25.29 -1.21
CA THR A 260 17.77 -25.22 -1.48
C THR A 260 18.08 -24.32 -2.68
N ASP A 261 19.35 -23.90 -2.82
CA ASP A 261 19.79 -23.07 -3.94
C ASP A 261 19.42 -23.73 -5.29
N GLN A 262 18.47 -23.11 -5.98
CA GLN A 262 18.11 -23.46 -7.35
C GLN A 262 19.13 -22.76 -8.25
N GLN A 263 20.17 -23.49 -8.67
CA GLN A 263 21.11 -22.98 -9.66
C GLN A 263 20.38 -22.90 -11.01
N GLU A 264 20.00 -21.69 -11.40
CA GLU A 264 19.23 -21.44 -12.60
C GLU A 264 20.17 -21.02 -13.75
N MET A 265 20.32 -21.90 -14.73
CA MET A 265 21.03 -21.56 -15.97
C MET A 265 20.05 -20.96 -16.96
N SER A 266 20.21 -19.67 -17.24
CA SER A 266 19.42 -19.01 -18.28
C SER A 266 19.77 -19.59 -19.64
N THR A 267 18.76 -20.14 -20.31
CA THR A 267 18.92 -20.75 -21.65
C THR A 267 18.78 -19.72 -22.78
N CYS A 268 18.38 -18.49 -22.46
CA CYS A 268 18.26 -17.37 -23.39
C CYS A 268 19.42 -16.39 -23.15
N THR A 269 20.27 -16.18 -24.14
CA THR A 269 21.54 -15.43 -24.03
C THR A 269 21.35 -13.98 -23.53
N GLY A 270 20.28 -13.29 -23.93
CA GLY A 270 19.99 -11.92 -23.49
C GLY A 270 19.60 -11.79 -22.01
N LEU A 271 19.00 -12.83 -21.42
CA LEU A 271 18.53 -12.82 -20.03
C LEU A 271 19.65 -13.15 -19.04
N SER A 272 20.60 -14.01 -19.43
CA SER A 272 21.72 -14.41 -18.58
C SER A 272 22.56 -13.23 -18.05
N ALA A 273 22.71 -12.17 -18.86
CA ALA A 273 23.45 -10.97 -18.46
C ALA A 273 22.70 -10.15 -17.39
N LEU A 274 21.37 -10.09 -17.47
CA LEU A 274 20.51 -9.41 -16.49
C LEU A 274 20.50 -10.15 -15.15
N ASP A 275 20.39 -11.48 -15.17
CA ASP A 275 20.41 -12.32 -13.97
C ASP A 275 21.72 -12.15 -13.17
N HIS A 276 22.86 -12.07 -13.88
CA HIS A 276 24.15 -11.84 -13.26
C HIS A 276 24.27 -10.44 -12.63
N ALA A 277 23.69 -9.40 -13.25
CA ALA A 277 23.71 -8.05 -12.68
C ALA A 277 22.83 -7.96 -11.42
N ASN A 278 21.68 -8.63 -11.42
CA ASN A 278 20.70 -8.58 -10.33
C ASN A 278 21.13 -9.36 -9.09
N THR A 279 22.07 -10.30 -9.20
CA THR A 279 22.57 -11.12 -8.08
C THR A 279 23.84 -10.57 -7.42
N LYS A 280 24.55 -9.62 -8.04
CA LYS A 280 25.90 -9.17 -7.63
C LYS A 280 25.94 -8.29 -6.37
N PHE A 281 24.83 -7.69 -5.95
CA PHE A 281 24.80 -6.65 -4.89
C PHE A 281 23.78 -6.93 -3.76
N SER A 282 23.85 -8.11 -3.14
CA SER A 282 22.96 -8.48 -2.02
C SER A 282 23.49 -8.09 -0.63
N ARG A 283 24.82 -7.93 -0.46
CA ARG A 283 25.43 -7.67 0.86
C ARG A 283 24.96 -6.33 1.44
N GLY A 284 24.48 -6.34 2.68
CA GLY A 284 23.95 -5.16 3.39
C GLY A 284 22.47 -4.87 3.15
N TYR A 285 21.81 -5.65 2.29
CA TYR A 285 20.37 -5.58 2.05
C TYR A 285 19.67 -6.79 2.66
N ALA A 286 18.56 -6.53 3.34
CA ALA A 286 17.62 -7.57 3.75
C ALA A 286 16.69 -7.97 2.60
N THR A 287 16.38 -7.00 1.74
CA THR A 287 15.55 -7.16 0.54
C THR A 287 16.27 -6.54 -0.66
N THR A 288 16.52 -7.31 -1.72
CA THR A 288 17.17 -6.87 -2.97
C THR A 288 16.20 -6.40 -4.05
N GLY A 289 14.91 -6.63 -3.86
CA GLY A 289 13.85 -6.24 -4.79
C GLY A 289 12.49 -6.79 -4.36
N VAL A 290 11.48 -6.64 -5.22
CA VAL A 290 10.11 -7.09 -4.96
C VAL A 290 9.55 -7.78 -6.19
N GLY A 291 9.01 -8.98 -6.01
CA GLY A 291 8.21 -9.68 -7.01
C GLY A 291 6.74 -9.26 -6.92
N LEU A 292 6.07 -9.10 -8.06
CA LEU A 292 4.69 -8.60 -8.14
C LEU A 292 3.90 -9.37 -9.19
N GLY A 293 2.66 -9.71 -8.81
CA GLY A 293 1.62 -10.14 -9.73
C GLY A 293 0.52 -9.09 -9.90
N VAL A 294 0.15 -8.82 -11.15
CA VAL A 294 -0.98 -7.95 -11.50
C VAL A 294 -1.93 -8.65 -12.46
N CYS A 295 -3.17 -8.18 -12.57
CA CYS A 295 -3.98 -8.55 -13.73
C CYS A 295 -3.53 -7.73 -14.94
N ALA A 296 -3.10 -8.40 -16.01
CA ALA A 296 -2.40 -7.74 -17.12
C ALA A 296 -3.29 -6.74 -17.89
N ARG A 297 -4.61 -6.95 -17.93
CA ARG A 297 -5.55 -6.10 -18.69
C ARG A 297 -5.94 -4.82 -17.97
N HIS A 298 -6.10 -4.90 -16.65
CA HIS A 298 -6.62 -3.79 -15.85
C HIS A 298 -5.58 -3.23 -14.89
N GLU A 299 -4.41 -3.88 -14.80
CA GLU A 299 -3.23 -3.47 -14.01
C GLU A 299 -3.52 -3.38 -12.51
N PHE A 300 -4.46 -4.20 -12.00
CA PHE A 300 -4.66 -4.29 -10.56
C PHE A 300 -3.63 -5.23 -9.96
N ILE A 301 -2.95 -4.74 -8.94
CA ILE A 301 -2.06 -5.54 -8.11
C ILE A 301 -2.88 -6.61 -7.40
N GLN A 302 -2.42 -7.85 -7.48
CA GLN A 302 -3.12 -8.99 -6.92
C GLN A 302 -2.98 -9.02 -5.39
N ARG A 303 -4.04 -9.47 -4.74
CA ARG A 303 -4.06 -9.74 -3.29
C ARG A 303 -3.11 -10.89 -2.99
N ASN A 304 -2.26 -10.75 -1.98
CA ASN A 304 -1.16 -11.68 -1.71
C ASN A 304 -0.28 -11.99 -2.93
N GLY A 305 -0.16 -11.06 -3.87
CA GLY A 305 0.63 -11.23 -5.09
C GLY A 305 2.01 -10.58 -5.03
N VAL A 306 2.44 -10.12 -3.85
CA VAL A 306 3.69 -9.39 -3.67
C VAL A 306 4.59 -10.11 -2.69
N VAL A 307 5.86 -10.27 -3.05
CA VAL A 307 6.89 -10.92 -2.23
C VAL A 307 8.18 -10.13 -2.21
N ASP A 308 8.88 -10.17 -1.08
CA ASP A 308 10.22 -9.64 -0.97
C ASP A 308 11.24 -10.61 -1.59
N LEU A 309 12.22 -10.07 -2.31
CA LEU A 309 13.33 -10.82 -2.91
C LEU A 309 14.57 -10.70 -2.03
N GLN A 310 15.16 -11.82 -1.60
CA GLN A 310 16.34 -11.82 -0.73
C GLN A 310 17.65 -11.83 -1.53
N LYS A 311 17.64 -12.46 -2.71
CA LYS A 311 18.81 -12.56 -3.58
C LYS A 311 18.36 -12.85 -5.01
N GLY A 312 18.31 -11.81 -5.84
CA GLY A 312 17.79 -11.94 -7.21
C GLY A 312 16.33 -12.39 -7.23
N GLU A 313 15.83 -12.71 -8.42
CA GLU A 313 14.49 -13.27 -8.62
C GLU A 313 14.60 -14.80 -8.69
N ARG A 314 14.47 -15.47 -7.54
CA ARG A 314 14.44 -16.94 -7.51
C ARG A 314 13.05 -17.43 -7.89
N TYR A 315 12.96 -18.57 -8.57
CA TYR A 315 11.65 -19.17 -8.87
C TYR A 315 10.81 -19.43 -7.62
N ALA A 316 11.43 -19.81 -6.50
CA ALA A 316 10.73 -19.98 -5.22
C ALA A 316 9.94 -18.73 -4.80
N ASN A 317 10.52 -17.54 -4.95
CA ASN A 317 9.83 -16.29 -4.61
C ASN A 317 8.59 -16.09 -5.49
N MET A 318 8.74 -16.22 -6.81
CA MET A 318 7.66 -15.99 -7.78
C MET A 318 6.60 -17.11 -7.77
N ASP A 319 7.00 -18.35 -7.52
CA ASP A 319 6.09 -19.49 -7.32
C ASP A 319 5.18 -19.26 -6.12
N TYR A 320 5.74 -18.80 -4.99
CA TYR A 320 4.98 -18.52 -3.80
C TYR A 320 4.00 -17.36 -4.02
N ALA A 321 4.45 -16.25 -4.64
CA ALA A 321 3.58 -15.13 -5.00
C ALA A 321 2.43 -15.60 -5.90
N PHE A 322 2.75 -16.36 -6.95
CA PHE A 322 1.77 -16.87 -7.90
C PHE A 322 0.76 -17.81 -7.25
N GLY A 323 1.20 -18.79 -6.45
CA GLY A 323 0.32 -19.68 -5.71
C GLY A 323 -0.56 -18.94 -4.70
N SER A 324 0.01 -17.95 -4.01
CA SER A 324 -0.72 -17.15 -3.01
C SER A 324 -1.86 -16.37 -3.65
N PHE A 325 -1.61 -15.65 -4.74
CA PHE A 325 -2.68 -14.86 -5.33
C PHE A 325 -3.68 -15.67 -6.14
N LEU A 326 -3.31 -16.85 -6.64
CA LEU A 326 -4.26 -17.75 -7.32
C LEU A 326 -5.41 -18.18 -6.40
N TRP A 327 -5.22 -18.14 -5.08
CA TRP A 327 -6.25 -18.36 -4.05
C TRP A 327 -7.44 -17.43 -4.11
N HIS A 328 -7.25 -16.29 -4.75
CA HIS A 328 -8.28 -15.30 -4.92
C HIS A 328 -9.10 -15.49 -6.20
N HIS A 329 -8.83 -16.54 -6.99
CA HIS A 329 -9.43 -16.78 -8.30
C HIS A 329 -9.97 -18.20 -8.46
N ASP A 330 -11.12 -18.32 -9.11
CA ASP A 330 -11.78 -19.62 -9.32
C ASP A 330 -10.92 -20.56 -10.20
N PRO A 331 -10.70 -21.83 -9.80
CA PRO A 331 -9.86 -22.79 -10.52
C PRO A 331 -10.34 -23.09 -11.94
N ALA A 332 -11.65 -23.10 -12.21
CA ALA A 332 -12.23 -23.42 -13.51
C ALA A 332 -12.02 -22.31 -14.56
N LEU A 333 -11.69 -21.09 -14.14
CA LEU A 333 -11.31 -20.03 -15.08
C LEU A 333 -9.98 -20.37 -15.76
N THR A 334 -9.91 -20.13 -17.07
CA THR A 334 -8.63 -20.22 -17.79
C THR A 334 -7.79 -18.99 -17.48
N LYS A 335 -6.52 -19.20 -17.17
CA LYS A 335 -5.58 -18.11 -16.86
C LYS A 335 -4.44 -18.06 -17.87
N VAL A 336 -4.11 -16.87 -18.33
CA VAL A 336 -2.95 -16.59 -19.16
C VAL A 336 -1.94 -15.84 -18.31
N VAL A 337 -0.73 -16.36 -18.19
CA VAL A 337 0.34 -15.80 -17.38
C VAL A 337 1.41 -15.24 -18.30
N SER A 338 1.53 -13.92 -18.31
CA SER A 338 2.59 -13.17 -18.96
C SER A 338 3.77 -13.03 -18.01
N TYR A 339 4.96 -13.45 -18.42
CA TYR A 339 6.17 -13.33 -17.62
C TYR A 339 7.39 -13.35 -18.54
N ASP A 340 8.36 -12.46 -18.30
CA ASP A 340 9.58 -12.34 -19.09
C ASP A 340 10.25 -13.69 -19.31
N ILE A 341 10.44 -14.43 -18.24
CA ILE A 341 11.11 -15.72 -18.28
C ILE A 341 10.12 -16.89 -18.32
N ALA A 342 8.89 -16.68 -18.80
CA ALA A 342 7.85 -17.70 -18.89
C ALA A 342 8.37 -18.98 -19.55
N CYS A 343 9.14 -18.88 -20.64
CA CYS A 343 9.69 -20.03 -21.36
C CYS A 343 10.63 -20.92 -20.53
N GLN A 344 11.20 -20.39 -19.45
CA GLN A 344 12.09 -21.11 -18.54
C GLN A 344 11.33 -21.52 -17.27
N TRP A 345 10.62 -20.57 -16.68
CA TRP A 345 9.92 -20.72 -15.41
C TRP A 345 8.82 -21.80 -15.45
N HIS A 346 8.02 -21.86 -16.52
CA HIS A 346 6.87 -22.76 -16.61
C HIS A 346 7.25 -24.25 -16.63
N LYS A 347 8.46 -24.61 -17.10
CA LYS A 347 8.86 -26.00 -17.39
C LYS A 347 8.72 -26.92 -16.17
N ASN A 348 9.14 -26.44 -15.00
CA ASN A 348 9.09 -27.16 -13.74
C ASN A 348 8.05 -26.60 -12.76
N LEU A 349 7.26 -25.61 -13.19
CA LEU A 349 6.31 -24.91 -12.33
C LEU A 349 5.34 -25.86 -11.66
N PHE A 350 4.73 -26.77 -12.42
CA PHE A 350 3.76 -27.73 -11.89
C PHE A 350 4.35 -28.64 -10.80
N ARG A 351 5.64 -28.97 -10.88
CA ARG A 351 6.34 -29.74 -9.85
C ARG A 351 6.61 -28.87 -8.62
N ARG A 352 7.07 -27.63 -8.81
CA ARG A 352 7.41 -26.72 -7.71
C ARG A 352 6.17 -26.28 -6.92
N LEU A 353 5.06 -26.00 -7.61
CA LEU A 353 3.81 -25.60 -6.95
C LEU A 353 3.19 -26.72 -6.09
N LYS A 354 3.46 -28.00 -6.38
CA LYS A 354 3.06 -29.13 -5.51
C LYS A 354 3.87 -29.23 -4.22
N LEU A 355 5.01 -28.54 -4.15
CA LEU A 355 5.89 -28.49 -2.96
C LEU A 355 5.64 -27.24 -2.12
N LEU A 356 4.67 -26.41 -2.51
CA LEU A 356 4.32 -25.24 -1.75
C LEU A 356 3.67 -25.61 -0.41
N PRO A 357 3.77 -24.74 0.62
CA PRO A 357 3.07 -24.95 1.89
C PRO A 357 1.56 -25.05 1.69
N SER A 358 0.89 -25.80 2.56
CA SER A 358 -0.55 -26.09 2.47
C SER A 358 -1.44 -24.84 2.31
N LEU A 359 -1.05 -23.70 2.89
CA LEU A 359 -1.79 -22.44 2.78
C LEU A 359 -1.89 -21.93 1.33
N VAL A 360 -0.88 -22.21 0.51
CA VAL A 360 -0.75 -21.71 -0.87
C VAL A 360 -0.60 -22.88 -1.87
N LEU A 361 -0.92 -24.10 -1.43
CA LEU A 361 -0.83 -25.32 -2.22
C LEU A 361 -2.02 -25.43 -3.17
N TRP A 362 -1.74 -25.77 -4.43
CA TRP A 362 -2.75 -25.95 -5.47
C TRP A 362 -2.67 -27.32 -6.12
N ASP A 363 -3.84 -27.92 -6.35
CA ASP A 363 -3.97 -28.93 -7.38
C ASP A 363 -4.18 -28.25 -8.74
N LEU A 364 -3.06 -27.98 -9.42
CA LEU A 364 -3.06 -27.38 -10.75
C LEU A 364 -3.72 -28.24 -11.82
N SER A 365 -4.03 -29.52 -11.56
CA SER A 365 -4.82 -30.33 -12.49
C SER A 365 -6.20 -29.72 -12.74
N LEU A 366 -6.69 -28.90 -11.79
CA LEU A 366 -7.95 -28.18 -11.87
C LEU A 366 -7.84 -26.85 -12.65
N HIS A 367 -6.64 -26.41 -13.01
CA HIS A 367 -6.40 -25.10 -13.62
C HIS A 367 -5.98 -25.24 -15.08
N LYS A 368 -6.62 -24.47 -15.96
CA LYS A 368 -6.16 -24.29 -17.34
C LYS A 368 -5.25 -23.08 -17.43
N LEU A 369 -3.94 -23.31 -17.60
CA LEU A 369 -2.92 -22.26 -17.69
C LEU A 369 -2.34 -22.17 -19.11
N PHE A 370 -2.21 -20.95 -19.61
CA PHE A 370 -1.39 -20.61 -20.76
C PHE A 370 -0.28 -19.68 -20.32
N PHE A 371 0.89 -19.81 -20.92
CA PHE A 371 2.06 -18.97 -20.62
C PHE A 371 2.42 -18.17 -21.86
N ALA A 372 2.79 -16.91 -21.66
CA ALA A 372 3.23 -16.03 -22.71
C ALA A 372 4.37 -15.15 -22.21
N ILE A 373 5.17 -14.63 -23.15
CA ILE A 373 6.18 -13.62 -22.87
C ILE A 373 5.62 -12.26 -23.32
N PRO A 374 5.77 -11.19 -22.54
CA PRO A 374 5.36 -9.85 -22.94
C PRO A 374 5.95 -9.44 -24.31
N LYS A 375 5.19 -8.65 -25.08
CA LYS A 375 5.51 -8.36 -26.49
C LYS A 375 6.84 -7.65 -26.70
N LEU A 376 7.28 -6.81 -25.78
CA LEU A 376 8.57 -6.15 -25.86
C LEU A 376 9.69 -7.15 -25.54
N HIS A 377 9.51 -7.92 -24.47
CA HIS A 377 10.55 -8.81 -23.94
C HIS A 377 10.80 -10.02 -24.85
N ILE A 378 9.76 -10.52 -25.54
CA ILE A 378 9.87 -11.72 -26.39
C ILE A 378 10.96 -11.61 -27.47
N HIS A 379 11.26 -10.40 -27.95
CA HIS A 379 12.32 -10.17 -28.95
C HIS A 379 13.72 -10.50 -28.43
N GLY A 380 13.94 -10.46 -27.11
CA GLY A 380 15.19 -10.85 -26.46
C GLY A 380 15.37 -12.37 -26.31
N HIS A 381 14.36 -13.16 -26.64
CA HIS A 381 14.42 -14.62 -26.55
C HIS A 381 14.79 -15.27 -27.89
N GLN A 382 15.25 -16.52 -27.83
CA GLN A 382 15.48 -17.35 -29.01
C GLN A 382 14.21 -17.56 -29.85
N LEU A 383 14.39 -17.82 -31.14
CA LEU A 383 13.28 -17.95 -32.11
C LEU A 383 12.21 -18.97 -31.68
N SER A 384 12.60 -20.10 -31.10
CA SER A 384 11.65 -21.10 -30.60
C SER A 384 10.72 -20.54 -29.51
N CYS A 385 11.25 -19.72 -28.60
CA CYS A 385 10.45 -19.03 -27.59
C CYS A 385 9.53 -17.99 -28.22
N GLN A 386 10.00 -17.26 -29.23
CA GLN A 386 9.18 -16.28 -29.96
C GLN A 386 7.98 -16.93 -30.67
N LEU A 387 8.15 -18.14 -31.20
CA LEU A 387 7.05 -18.87 -31.85
C LEU A 387 6.07 -19.49 -30.83
N GLN A 388 6.57 -20.00 -29.71
CA GLN A 388 5.75 -20.72 -28.73
C GLN A 388 5.03 -19.83 -27.71
N PHE A 389 5.66 -18.74 -27.27
CA PHE A 389 5.16 -17.91 -26.16
C PHE A 389 4.62 -16.54 -26.63
N SER A 390 4.44 -16.32 -27.93
CA SER A 390 3.89 -15.06 -28.41
C SER A 390 2.39 -14.95 -28.15
N LEU A 391 2.01 -13.83 -27.55
CA LEU A 391 0.61 -13.44 -27.41
C LEU A 391 -0.12 -13.30 -28.75
N ASN A 392 0.60 -13.06 -29.85
CA ASN A 392 -0.03 -12.95 -31.18
C ASN A 392 -0.52 -14.30 -31.71
N TRP A 393 0.11 -15.40 -31.27
CA TRP A 393 -0.26 -16.77 -31.66
C TRP A 393 -1.20 -17.42 -30.64
N LEU A 394 -1.35 -16.83 -29.45
CA LEU A 394 -2.25 -17.34 -28.43
C LEU A 394 -3.70 -17.01 -28.76
N TRP A 395 -4.45 -18.02 -29.18
CA TRP A 395 -5.88 -17.89 -29.42
C TRP A 395 -6.61 -17.33 -28.18
N GLY A 396 -7.52 -16.38 -28.41
CA GLY A 396 -8.29 -15.74 -27.34
C GLY A 396 -7.55 -14.61 -26.60
N ALA A 397 -6.24 -14.41 -26.78
CA ALA A 397 -5.49 -13.34 -26.11
C ALA A 397 -5.97 -11.92 -26.50
N GLY A 398 -6.47 -11.75 -27.72
CA GLY A 398 -6.85 -10.45 -28.27
C GLY A 398 -5.62 -9.58 -28.56
N ARG A 399 -5.76 -8.24 -28.45
CA ARG A 399 -4.67 -7.29 -28.74
C ARG A 399 -3.86 -6.88 -27.50
N MET A 400 -3.85 -7.68 -26.43
CA MET A 400 -3.05 -7.35 -25.24
C MET A 400 -1.54 -7.39 -25.50
N ASP A 401 -0.76 -6.68 -24.68
CA ASP A 401 0.69 -6.57 -24.78
C ASP A 401 1.45 -7.47 -23.77
N GLY A 402 0.87 -7.78 -22.62
CA GLY A 402 1.52 -8.54 -21.56
C GLY A 402 2.39 -7.69 -20.63
N GLU A 403 2.49 -6.39 -20.90
CA GLU A 403 3.41 -5.42 -20.25
C GLU A 403 2.76 -4.69 -19.07
N GLY A 404 1.58 -5.14 -18.63
CA GLY A 404 0.75 -4.40 -17.68
C GLY A 404 1.40 -4.18 -16.31
N VAL A 405 2.42 -4.97 -15.95
CA VAL A 405 3.15 -4.89 -14.67
C VAL A 405 4.14 -3.72 -14.61
N GLU A 406 4.66 -3.27 -15.77
CA GLU A 406 5.62 -2.15 -15.87
C GLU A 406 5.02 -0.80 -15.46
N ARG A 407 3.71 -0.61 -15.67
CA ARG A 407 3.02 0.66 -15.37
C ARG A 407 2.92 0.90 -13.85
N PRO A 408 2.48 -0.07 -13.03
CA PRO A 408 2.65 -0.02 -11.58
C PRO A 408 4.10 0.25 -11.17
N TRP A 409 5.10 -0.40 -11.77
CA TRP A 409 6.50 -0.17 -11.45
C TRP A 409 6.98 1.24 -11.71
N ALA A 410 6.60 1.83 -12.85
CA ALA A 410 6.89 3.23 -13.13
C ALA A 410 6.28 4.15 -12.05
N HIS A 411 5.06 3.85 -11.59
CA HIS A 411 4.38 4.64 -10.55
C HIS A 411 4.99 4.45 -9.15
N LEU A 412 5.46 3.25 -8.84
CA LEU A 412 6.01 2.89 -7.53
C LEU A 412 7.49 3.21 -7.40
N GLY A 413 8.24 3.24 -8.50
CA GLY A 413 9.68 3.45 -8.54
C GLY A 413 10.19 4.60 -7.65
N PRO A 414 9.55 5.78 -7.59
CA PRO A 414 10.03 6.88 -6.75
C PRO A 414 10.02 6.58 -5.24
N ILE A 415 9.24 5.61 -4.76
CA ILE A 415 9.23 5.25 -3.32
C ILE A 415 10.49 4.50 -2.89
N ALA A 416 11.28 4.00 -3.86
CA ALA A 416 12.47 3.20 -3.60
C ALA A 416 13.49 3.90 -2.67
N SER A 417 13.62 5.22 -2.77
CA SER A 417 14.50 6.01 -1.89
C SER A 417 14.06 5.92 -0.43
N SER A 418 12.76 6.07 -0.17
CA SER A 418 12.19 6.03 1.18
C SER A 418 12.22 4.62 1.78
N THR A 419 11.97 3.59 0.97
CA THR A 419 11.93 2.19 1.45
C THR A 419 13.31 1.59 1.68
N ARG A 420 14.36 2.16 1.07
CA ARG A 420 15.70 1.58 1.06
C ARG A 420 16.47 1.78 2.35
N ASP A 421 16.54 3.02 2.84
CA ASP A 421 17.60 3.40 3.78
C ASP A 421 17.12 3.50 5.25
N SER A 422 15.84 3.81 5.49
CA SER A 422 15.35 4.17 6.84
C SER A 422 14.13 3.38 7.33
N MET A 423 13.52 2.55 6.49
CA MET A 423 12.34 1.77 6.87
C MET A 423 12.70 0.39 7.41
N GLY A 424 12.16 0.08 8.59
CA GLY A 424 12.09 -1.29 9.06
C GLY A 424 11.10 -2.13 8.24
N PRO A 425 11.07 -3.44 8.47
CA PRO A 425 10.26 -4.33 7.64
C PRO A 425 8.76 -4.02 7.69
N GLY A 426 8.19 -3.88 8.89
CA GLY A 426 6.76 -3.59 9.05
C GLY A 426 6.35 -2.24 8.47
N LEU A 427 7.14 -1.19 8.70
CA LEU A 427 6.87 0.12 8.12
C LEU A 427 6.97 0.10 6.59
N ARG A 428 7.92 -0.64 6.03
CA ARG A 428 8.07 -0.79 4.59
C ARG A 428 6.88 -1.52 3.97
N HIS A 429 6.48 -2.68 4.52
CA HIS A 429 5.31 -3.42 4.03
C HIS A 429 4.04 -2.57 4.10
N GLY A 430 3.79 -1.93 5.25
CA GLY A 430 2.64 -1.03 5.40
C GLY A 430 2.64 0.14 4.41
N THR A 431 3.81 0.75 4.16
CA THR A 431 3.93 1.84 3.17
C THR A 431 3.66 1.35 1.75
N MET A 432 4.25 0.22 1.37
CA MET A 432 4.07 -0.35 0.04
C MET A 432 2.64 -0.85 -0.19
N ASN A 433 2.03 -1.55 0.78
CA ASN A 433 0.63 -1.95 0.74
C ASN A 433 -0.31 -0.76 0.58
N ASP A 434 -0.05 0.36 1.25
CA ASP A 434 -0.81 1.59 1.11
C ASP A 434 -0.69 2.17 -0.32
N HIS A 435 0.51 2.18 -0.90
CA HIS A 435 0.72 2.59 -2.30
C HIS A 435 0.06 1.65 -3.31
N PHE A 436 0.14 0.34 -3.11
CA PHE A 436 -0.55 -0.65 -3.95
C PHE A 436 -2.07 -0.46 -3.86
N GLY A 437 -2.58 -0.23 -2.65
CA GLY A 437 -3.98 0.09 -2.40
C GLY A 437 -4.44 1.38 -3.05
N HIS A 438 -3.60 2.41 -3.05
CA HIS A 438 -3.88 3.65 -3.76
C HIS A 438 -3.92 3.44 -5.28
N TRP A 439 -2.94 2.71 -5.84
CA TRP A 439 -2.92 2.37 -7.26
C TRP A 439 -4.21 1.65 -7.69
N ASN A 440 -4.57 0.57 -6.99
CA ASN A 440 -5.81 -0.17 -7.29
C ASN A 440 -7.06 0.70 -7.11
N TRP A 441 -7.09 1.59 -6.11
CA TRP A 441 -8.21 2.53 -5.90
C TRP A 441 -8.36 3.51 -7.06
N VAL A 442 -7.27 4.11 -7.54
CA VAL A 442 -7.29 5.03 -8.68
C VAL A 442 -7.75 4.31 -9.95
N LYS A 443 -7.28 3.08 -10.17
CA LYS A 443 -7.72 2.23 -11.29
C LYS A 443 -9.21 1.89 -11.19
N LEU A 444 -9.70 1.55 -10.00
CA LEU A 444 -11.10 1.27 -9.73
C LEU A 444 -12.00 2.47 -10.11
N ILE A 445 -11.71 3.64 -9.56
CA ILE A 445 -12.48 4.86 -9.85
C ILE A 445 -12.42 5.21 -11.34
N SER A 446 -11.26 5.06 -11.97
CA SER A 446 -11.09 5.35 -13.39
C SER A 446 -11.89 4.40 -14.28
N LEU A 447 -11.94 3.11 -13.95
CA LEU A 447 -12.78 2.13 -14.65
C LEU A 447 -14.26 2.46 -14.51
N CYS A 448 -14.74 2.74 -13.29
CA CYS A 448 -16.14 3.11 -13.07
C CYS A 448 -16.55 4.34 -13.89
N LYS A 449 -15.71 5.38 -13.94
CA LYS A 449 -15.95 6.57 -14.77
C LYS A 449 -16.02 6.24 -16.26
N ARG A 450 -15.10 5.39 -16.75
CA ARG A 450 -15.08 4.95 -18.15
C ARG A 450 -16.35 4.18 -18.51
N TYR A 451 -16.77 3.23 -17.66
CA TYR A 451 -17.99 2.46 -17.91
C TYR A 451 -19.25 3.33 -17.87
N ALA A 452 -19.36 4.27 -16.92
CA ALA A 452 -20.48 5.20 -16.88
C ALA A 452 -20.56 6.07 -18.15
N HIS A 453 -19.43 6.53 -18.67
CA HIS A 453 -19.38 7.27 -19.93
C HIS A 453 -19.77 6.39 -21.14
N GLN A 454 -19.35 5.12 -21.17
CA GLN A 454 -19.70 4.22 -22.27
C GLN A 454 -21.20 3.89 -22.29
N LEU A 455 -21.81 3.69 -21.12
CA LEU A 455 -23.24 3.40 -21.01
C LEU A 455 -24.11 4.61 -21.39
N SER A 456 -23.68 5.82 -21.03
CA SER A 456 -24.41 7.06 -21.38
C SER A 456 -24.25 7.48 -22.85
N ALA A 457 -23.29 6.92 -23.58
CA ALA A 457 -23.10 7.17 -25.01
C ALA A 457 -23.87 6.18 -25.89
N THR A 458 -24.50 5.16 -25.29
CA THR A 458 -25.31 4.14 -25.98
C THR A 458 -26.82 4.36 -25.84
N ASP A 459 -27.22 5.35 -25.02
CA ASP A 459 -28.58 5.93 -24.97
C ASP A 459 -28.60 7.25 -25.76
#